data_AF-A3HU22-F1
#
_entry.id   AF-A3HU22-F1
#
_cell.length_a   1.000
_cell.length_b   1.000
_cell.length_c   1.000
_cell.angle_alpha   90.00
_cell.angle_beta   90.00
_cell.angle_gamma   90.00
#
_symmetry.space_group_name_H-M   'P 1'
#
loop_
_entity.id
_entity.type
_entity.pdbx_description
1 polymer ?
#
loop_
_entity_poly.entity_id
_entity_poly.type
_entity_poly.pdbx_seq_one_letter_code
_entity_poly.pdbx_strand_id
1 'polypeptide(L)'
;MNKISSDQIINSLIKEFEKSSGQQNFQVISKDPSALLQLALFTNAIIVRLNDLPSSDRIKTLISAFQDCLDKNITSVIDSSEHQIIKLCCFLNSIIQTLRQLEFENIFILELPLGNSIPSKLLKEMLDEKEIKSTILSVSINRNDSNRKGITRAQLIDQRVSEIDTKDSILIYLDEWITGSNFYNILTILNRNENLNLMPGAFMLEKSKSEIRFQKYMTLHENISQKIGLKSEDLICVFPNLNNNVSSNQEFIWAESDRLAGYRKLEFWGSIVSSYISAGELLNNEPKTLDETLKQSISECTTLDKETEIPEDLRNKIQISFQHFKDEFSTSLKKEFESQEVIFSDEFNIDAETTKAISIMKNVQGYEKSKLAINIIGYYLKTNVISPTSRYYYRGQAPLCIKLEDQENALNKKFVAEIKKYCTQQGV
;
A
#
# COMPACT_ATOMS: atom_id res chain seq x y z
N MET A 1 -28.27 8.79 26.50
CA MET A 1 -27.47 8.15 25.43
C MET A 1 -28.27 7.01 24.84
N ASN A 2 -28.61 7.06 23.55
CA ASN A 2 -29.29 5.95 22.87
C ASN A 2 -28.30 4.79 22.71
N LYS A 3 -28.64 3.61 23.25
CA LYS A 3 -27.85 2.39 22.99
C LYS A 3 -28.06 1.99 21.53
N ILE A 4 -27.06 2.21 20.70
CA ILE A 4 -27.02 1.68 19.33
C ILE A 4 -26.93 0.15 19.45
N SER A 5 -27.79 -0.60 18.75
CA SER A 5 -27.75 -2.07 18.77
C SER A 5 -26.59 -2.60 17.92
N SER A 6 -26.09 -3.81 18.22
CA SER A 6 -25.07 -4.49 17.41
C SER A 6 -25.46 -4.59 15.94
N ASP A 7 -26.74 -4.84 15.66
CA ASP A 7 -27.26 -5.00 14.30
C ASP A 7 -27.23 -3.68 13.51
N GLN A 8 -27.43 -2.54 14.18
CA GLN A 8 -27.31 -1.23 13.55
C GLN A 8 -25.85 -0.90 13.20
N ILE A 9 -24.91 -1.25 14.08
CA ILE A 9 -23.46 -1.07 13.84
C ILE A 9 -23.00 -1.94 12.66
N ILE A 10 -23.36 -3.23 12.67
CA ILE A 10 -22.99 -4.18 11.61
C ILE A 10 -23.55 -3.73 10.26
N ASN A 11 -24.83 -3.37 10.19
CA ASN A 11 -25.44 -2.93 8.93
C ASN A 11 -24.84 -1.60 8.42
N SER A 12 -24.44 -0.69 9.30
CA SER A 12 -23.74 0.53 8.92
C SER A 12 -22.38 0.23 8.31
N LEU A 13 -21.60 -0.66 8.94
CA LEU A 13 -20.28 -1.06 8.46
C LEU A 13 -20.39 -1.81 7.12
N ILE A 14 -21.36 -2.72 6.96
CA ILE A 14 -21.59 -3.42 5.69
C ILE A 14 -21.84 -2.41 4.57
N LYS A 15 -22.72 -1.42 4.79
CA LYS A 15 -23.00 -0.38 3.80
C LYS A 15 -21.77 0.48 3.48
N GLU A 16 -20.97 0.80 4.48
CA GLU A 16 -19.71 1.54 4.30
C GLU A 16 -18.71 0.72 3.48
N PHE A 17 -18.59 -0.58 3.79
CA PHE A 17 -17.78 -1.52 3.04
C PHE A 17 -18.23 -1.62 1.58
N GLU A 18 -19.51 -1.89 1.32
CA GLU A 18 -20.09 -1.95 -0.02
C GLU A 18 -19.89 -0.66 -0.83
N LYS A 19 -19.99 0.50 -0.16
CA LYS A 19 -19.69 1.80 -0.77
C LYS A 19 -18.21 1.93 -1.12
N SER A 20 -17.32 1.46 -0.27
CA SER A 20 -15.86 1.51 -0.46
C SER A 20 -15.33 0.50 -1.48
N SER A 21 -16.01 -0.63 -1.65
CA SER A 21 -15.68 -1.69 -2.62
C SER A 21 -16.34 -1.52 -3.99
N GLY A 22 -16.97 -0.37 -4.24
CA GLY A 22 -17.55 -0.04 -5.55
C GLY A 22 -18.83 -0.80 -5.88
N GLN A 23 -19.68 -1.10 -4.88
CA GLN A 23 -20.95 -1.84 -5.02
C GLN A 23 -20.81 -3.30 -5.48
N GLN A 24 -19.62 -3.91 -5.35
CA GLN A 24 -19.48 -5.33 -5.63
C GLN A 24 -20.16 -6.17 -4.54
N ASN A 25 -20.86 -7.24 -4.95
CA ASN A 25 -21.53 -8.16 -4.04
C ASN A 25 -20.51 -8.85 -3.12
N PHE A 26 -20.73 -8.83 -1.80
CA PHE A 26 -19.86 -9.48 -0.81
C PHE A 26 -19.52 -10.94 -1.15
N GLN A 27 -20.45 -11.70 -1.73
CA GLN A 27 -20.20 -13.09 -2.15
C GLN A 27 -19.16 -13.20 -3.27
N VAL A 28 -19.07 -12.19 -4.12
CA VAL A 28 -18.05 -12.10 -5.19
C VAL A 28 -16.71 -11.69 -4.59
N ILE A 29 -16.72 -10.65 -3.74
CA ILE A 29 -15.55 -10.14 -3.01
C ILE A 29 -14.92 -11.27 -2.16
N SER A 30 -15.73 -12.09 -1.47
CA SER A 30 -15.25 -13.16 -0.59
C SER A 30 -14.35 -14.21 -1.26
N LYS A 31 -14.39 -14.28 -2.59
CA LYS A 31 -13.63 -15.27 -3.36
C LYS A 31 -12.42 -14.66 -4.08
N ASP A 32 -12.28 -13.34 -4.09
CA ASP A 32 -11.23 -12.62 -4.81
C ASP A 32 -9.96 -12.49 -3.94
N PRO A 33 -8.78 -13.00 -4.38
CA PRO A 33 -7.54 -12.85 -3.62
C PRO A 33 -7.22 -11.38 -3.30
N SER A 34 -7.47 -10.47 -4.24
CA SER A 34 -7.24 -9.03 -4.03
C SER A 34 -8.19 -8.40 -3.01
N ALA A 35 -9.32 -9.04 -2.74
CA ALA A 35 -10.28 -8.60 -1.75
C ALA A 35 -10.03 -9.15 -0.34
N LEU A 36 -9.12 -10.11 -0.17
CA LEU A 36 -8.84 -10.75 1.12
C LEU A 36 -8.43 -9.73 2.20
N LEU A 37 -7.61 -8.74 1.85
CA LEU A 37 -7.29 -7.66 2.79
C LEU A 37 -8.52 -6.83 3.14
N GLN A 38 -9.36 -6.50 2.16
CA GLN A 38 -10.54 -5.65 2.38
C GLN A 38 -11.52 -6.35 3.34
N LEU A 39 -11.71 -7.65 3.16
CA LEU A 39 -12.50 -8.50 4.06
C LEU A 39 -11.89 -8.58 5.46
N ALA A 40 -10.57 -8.70 5.57
CA ALA A 40 -9.90 -8.72 6.86
C ALA A 40 -10.02 -7.37 7.58
N LEU A 41 -9.79 -6.26 6.88
CA LEU A 41 -9.98 -4.91 7.40
C LEU A 41 -11.42 -4.68 7.86
N PHE A 42 -12.39 -5.12 7.07
CA PHE A 42 -13.80 -5.07 7.40
C PHE A 42 -14.14 -5.89 8.65
N THR A 43 -13.65 -7.13 8.70
CA THR A 43 -13.78 -8.02 9.85
C THR A 43 -13.20 -7.37 11.12
N ASN A 44 -12.01 -6.79 11.00
CA ASN A 44 -11.35 -6.10 12.11
C ASN A 44 -12.14 -4.87 12.57
N ALA A 45 -12.63 -4.06 11.64
CA ALA A 45 -13.47 -2.90 11.97
C ALA A 45 -14.72 -3.32 12.75
N ILE A 46 -15.36 -4.42 12.34
CA ILE A 46 -16.49 -4.98 13.10
C ILE A 46 -16.05 -5.43 14.49
N ILE A 47 -14.97 -6.20 14.61
CA ILE A 47 -14.47 -6.71 15.90
C ILE A 47 -14.16 -5.56 16.87
N VAL A 48 -13.45 -4.52 16.42
CA VAL A 48 -13.14 -3.35 17.24
C VAL A 48 -14.41 -2.66 17.73
N ARG A 49 -15.37 -2.41 16.84
CA ARG A 49 -16.64 -1.76 17.20
C ARG A 49 -17.50 -2.59 18.14
N LEU A 50 -17.41 -3.91 18.04
CA LEU A 50 -18.12 -4.82 18.94
C LEU A 50 -17.45 -4.91 20.31
N ASN A 51 -16.12 -4.78 20.41
CA ASN A 51 -15.39 -4.74 21.68
C ASN A 51 -15.73 -3.51 22.54
N ASP A 52 -16.13 -2.40 21.92
CA ASP A 52 -16.58 -1.19 22.62
C ASP A 52 -17.95 -1.34 23.29
N LEU A 53 -18.67 -2.43 22.98
CA LEU A 53 -19.99 -2.70 23.58
C LEU A 53 -19.83 -3.49 24.90
N PRO A 54 -20.76 -3.32 25.86
CA PRO A 54 -20.74 -4.08 27.12
C PRO A 54 -20.69 -5.59 26.83
N SER A 55 -19.65 -6.26 27.36
CA SER A 55 -19.35 -7.66 27.09
C SER A 55 -20.53 -8.58 27.40
N SER A 56 -21.11 -9.18 26.36
CA SER A 56 -22.07 -10.27 26.45
C SER A 56 -21.57 -11.49 25.67
N ASP A 57 -21.99 -12.69 26.03
CA ASP A 57 -21.56 -13.91 25.33
C ASP A 57 -21.89 -13.87 23.82
N ARG A 58 -22.98 -13.19 23.44
CA ARG A 58 -23.36 -12.99 22.03
C ARG A 58 -22.31 -12.23 21.24
N ILE A 59 -21.67 -11.21 21.83
CA ILE A 59 -20.62 -10.43 21.17
C ILE A 59 -19.39 -11.30 20.95
N LYS A 60 -19.00 -12.11 21.94
CA LYS A 60 -17.88 -13.06 21.81
C LYS A 60 -18.14 -14.08 20.69
N THR A 61 -19.36 -14.62 20.61
CA THR A 61 -19.76 -15.54 19.54
C THR A 61 -19.68 -14.88 18.15
N LEU A 62 -20.10 -13.63 18.02
CA LEU A 62 -20.00 -12.89 16.75
C LEU A 62 -18.55 -12.66 16.33
N ILE A 63 -17.69 -12.23 17.25
CA ILE A 63 -16.25 -12.04 16.98
C ILE A 63 -15.63 -13.35 16.49
N SER A 64 -15.89 -14.46 17.18
CA SER A 64 -15.41 -15.79 16.77
C SER A 64 -15.90 -16.17 15.37
N ALA A 65 -17.19 -15.93 15.07
CA ALA A 65 -17.76 -16.26 13.76
C ALA A 65 -17.14 -15.43 12.61
N PHE A 66 -16.80 -14.16 12.86
CA PHE A 66 -16.11 -13.34 11.86
C PHE A 66 -14.67 -13.82 11.61
N GLN A 67 -13.95 -14.20 12.67
CA GLN A 67 -12.61 -14.79 12.54
C GLN A 67 -12.64 -16.12 11.77
N ASP A 68 -13.57 -17.01 12.12
CA ASP A 68 -13.77 -18.29 11.41
C ASP A 68 -14.10 -18.09 9.92
N CYS A 69 -14.86 -17.04 9.59
CA CYS A 69 -15.19 -16.68 8.22
C CYS A 69 -13.95 -16.22 7.44
N LEU A 70 -13.17 -15.31 8.01
CA LEU A 70 -11.92 -14.84 7.40
C LEU A 70 -10.97 -16.02 7.15
N ASP A 71 -10.83 -16.90 8.13
CA ASP A 71 -9.98 -18.09 8.05
C ASP A 71 -10.35 -19.01 6.89
N LYS A 72 -11.65 -19.30 6.74
CA LYS A 72 -12.15 -20.13 5.63
C LYS A 72 -11.90 -19.48 4.27
N ASN A 73 -12.00 -18.15 4.16
CA ASN A 73 -11.72 -17.44 2.91
C ASN A 73 -10.23 -17.51 2.55
N ILE A 74 -9.32 -17.34 3.53
CA ILE A 74 -7.87 -17.50 3.31
C ILE A 74 -7.57 -18.89 2.75
N THR A 75 -8.04 -19.94 3.41
CA THR A 75 -7.81 -21.33 2.98
C THR A 75 -8.39 -21.57 1.60
N SER A 76 -9.62 -21.11 1.33
CA SER A 76 -10.24 -21.27 0.01
C SER A 76 -9.46 -20.58 -1.12
N VAL A 77 -8.89 -19.39 -0.86
CA VAL A 77 -8.05 -18.67 -1.83
C VAL A 77 -6.77 -19.45 -2.11
N ILE A 78 -6.11 -19.96 -1.07
CA ILE A 78 -4.88 -20.76 -1.20
C ILE A 78 -5.15 -22.04 -1.97
N ASP A 79 -6.18 -22.80 -1.60
CA ASP A 79 -6.56 -24.06 -2.28
C ASP A 79 -6.88 -23.81 -3.76
N SER A 80 -7.60 -22.73 -4.07
CA SER A 80 -7.93 -22.38 -5.47
C SER A 80 -6.71 -21.95 -6.29
N SER A 81 -5.61 -21.62 -5.63
CA SER A 81 -4.37 -21.11 -6.22
C SER A 81 -3.22 -22.12 -6.16
N GLU A 82 -3.50 -23.35 -5.72
CA GLU A 82 -2.57 -24.45 -5.53
C GLU A 82 -1.52 -24.57 -6.65
N HIS A 83 -1.97 -24.63 -7.91
CA HIS A 83 -1.06 -24.82 -9.03
C HIS A 83 -0.07 -23.67 -9.24
N GLN A 84 -0.46 -22.44 -8.91
CA GLN A 84 0.46 -21.31 -8.95
C GLN A 84 1.43 -21.36 -7.76
N ILE A 85 0.95 -21.71 -6.57
CA ILE A 85 1.81 -21.84 -5.39
C ILE A 85 2.91 -22.89 -5.61
N ILE A 86 2.55 -24.07 -6.11
CA ILE A 86 3.54 -25.13 -6.43
C ILE A 86 4.58 -24.61 -7.40
N LYS A 87 4.15 -24.01 -8.52
CA LYS A 87 5.07 -23.50 -9.54
C LYS A 87 6.00 -22.40 -8.99
N LEU A 88 5.48 -21.54 -8.11
CA LEU A 88 6.28 -20.52 -7.45
C LEU A 88 7.33 -21.19 -6.56
N CYS A 89 6.93 -22.07 -5.64
CA CYS A 89 7.86 -22.78 -4.73
C CYS A 89 8.95 -23.54 -5.53
N CYS A 90 8.58 -24.27 -6.60
CA CYS A 90 9.54 -24.95 -7.48
C CYS A 90 10.53 -23.98 -8.13
N PHE A 91 10.04 -22.86 -8.67
CA PHE A 91 10.90 -21.87 -9.32
C PHE A 91 11.84 -21.17 -8.33
N LEU A 92 11.35 -20.83 -7.13
CA LEU A 92 12.19 -20.27 -6.07
C LEU A 92 13.26 -21.27 -5.62
N ASN A 93 12.94 -22.55 -5.52
CA ASN A 93 13.92 -23.60 -5.26
C ASN A 93 14.99 -23.68 -6.35
N SER A 94 14.62 -23.57 -7.63
CA SER A 94 15.58 -23.50 -8.74
C SER A 94 16.51 -22.29 -8.61
N ILE A 95 15.96 -21.11 -8.28
CA ILE A 95 16.77 -19.90 -8.00
C ILE A 95 17.78 -20.18 -6.89
N ILE A 96 17.37 -20.80 -5.78
CA ILE A 96 18.25 -21.13 -4.66
C ILE A 96 19.37 -22.09 -5.08
N GLN A 97 19.05 -23.10 -5.88
CA GLN A 97 20.06 -24.03 -6.40
C GLN A 97 21.08 -23.32 -7.29
N THR A 98 20.62 -22.40 -8.13
CA THR A 98 21.49 -21.57 -8.97
C THR A 98 22.38 -20.65 -8.14
N LEU A 99 21.84 -20.00 -7.10
CA LEU A 99 22.62 -19.12 -6.20
C LEU A 99 23.77 -19.88 -5.53
N ARG A 100 23.56 -21.14 -5.14
CA ARG A 100 24.61 -21.99 -4.57
C ARG A 100 25.75 -22.28 -5.55
N GLN A 101 25.48 -22.25 -6.85
CA GLN A 101 26.49 -22.49 -7.90
C GLN A 101 27.28 -21.22 -8.26
N LEU A 102 26.70 -20.04 -8.03
CA LEU A 102 27.30 -18.76 -8.41
C LEU A 102 28.22 -18.17 -7.33
N GLU A 103 28.25 -18.75 -6.12
CA GLU A 103 29.18 -18.42 -5.03
C GLU A 103 29.23 -16.92 -4.61
N PHE A 104 28.12 -16.18 -4.76
CA PHE A 104 28.04 -14.79 -4.26
C PHE A 104 28.02 -14.74 -2.73
N GLU A 105 28.77 -13.80 -2.14
CA GLU A 105 28.84 -13.64 -0.69
C GLU A 105 27.58 -12.98 -0.12
N ASN A 106 27.02 -12.01 -0.85
CA ASN A 106 25.88 -11.22 -0.39
C ASN A 106 24.69 -11.34 -1.36
N ILE A 107 23.54 -11.74 -0.83
CA ILE A 107 22.32 -11.91 -1.61
C ILE A 107 21.30 -10.86 -1.19
N PHE A 108 20.88 -10.03 -2.14
CA PHE A 108 19.85 -9.02 -1.94
C PHE A 108 18.62 -9.37 -2.75
N ILE A 109 17.43 -9.15 -2.18
CA ILE A 109 16.15 -9.37 -2.84
C ILE A 109 15.44 -8.02 -2.95
N LEU A 110 15.23 -7.54 -4.18
CA LEU A 110 14.50 -6.30 -4.41
C LEU A 110 13.00 -6.53 -4.23
N GLU A 111 12.43 -5.93 -3.19
CA GLU A 111 11.00 -5.92 -2.95
C GLU A 111 10.41 -4.56 -3.33
N LEU A 112 9.37 -4.57 -4.16
CA LEU A 112 8.52 -3.44 -4.47
C LEU A 112 7.16 -3.71 -3.81
N PRO A 113 6.88 -3.15 -2.62
CA PRO A 113 5.61 -3.38 -1.94
C PRO A 113 4.49 -2.89 -2.85
N LEU A 114 3.59 -3.80 -3.25
CA LEU A 114 2.68 -3.75 -4.41
C LEU A 114 3.29 -4.36 -5.70
N GLY A 115 3.22 -5.70 -5.80
CA GLY A 115 3.69 -6.48 -6.96
C GLY A 115 4.33 -7.79 -6.53
N ASN A 116 5.54 -7.72 -5.95
CA ASN A 116 6.40 -8.89 -5.80
C ASN A 116 6.74 -9.32 -4.36
N SER A 117 6.03 -8.80 -3.36
CA SER A 117 6.35 -9.03 -1.95
C SER A 117 6.19 -10.48 -1.49
N ILE A 118 5.12 -11.19 -1.91
CA ILE A 118 4.95 -12.60 -1.54
C ILE A 118 6.10 -13.45 -2.08
N PRO A 119 6.43 -13.41 -3.39
CA PRO A 119 7.59 -14.13 -3.90
C PRO A 119 8.91 -13.76 -3.22
N SER A 120 9.13 -12.47 -2.95
CA SER A 120 10.35 -11.99 -2.29
C SER A 120 10.51 -12.53 -0.86
N LYS A 121 9.42 -12.55 -0.09
CA LYS A 121 9.41 -13.06 1.28
C LYS A 121 9.53 -14.56 1.35
N LEU A 122 8.83 -15.28 0.48
CA LEU A 122 8.97 -16.73 0.38
C LEU A 122 10.41 -17.11 0.03
N LEU A 123 11.04 -16.43 -0.94
CA LEU A 123 12.45 -16.66 -1.26
C LEU A 123 13.36 -16.42 -0.06
N LYS A 124 13.18 -15.29 0.65
CA LYS A 124 13.94 -14.96 1.86
C LYS A 124 13.83 -16.05 2.93
N GLU A 125 12.62 -16.51 3.22
CA GLU A 125 12.39 -17.55 4.21
C GLU A 125 13.00 -18.91 3.79
N MET A 126 12.90 -19.28 2.52
CA MET A 126 13.51 -20.51 1.99
C MET A 126 15.05 -20.45 1.99
N LEU A 127 15.64 -19.28 1.81
CA LEU A 127 17.09 -19.06 1.96
C LEU A 127 17.51 -19.19 3.43
N ASP A 128 16.74 -18.61 4.36
CA ASP A 128 16.99 -18.70 5.81
C ASP A 128 16.95 -20.15 6.31
N GLU A 129 15.96 -20.93 5.87
CA GLU A 129 15.83 -22.36 6.18
C GLU A 129 17.03 -23.20 5.70
N LYS A 130 17.76 -22.69 4.72
CA LYS A 130 18.98 -23.30 4.16
C LYS A 130 20.27 -22.64 4.66
N GLU A 131 20.15 -21.78 5.68
CA GLU A 131 21.26 -21.03 6.30
C GLU A 131 22.00 -20.10 5.33
N ILE A 132 21.35 -19.69 4.24
CA ILE A 132 21.91 -18.76 3.26
C ILE A 132 21.50 -17.34 3.65
N LYS A 133 22.48 -16.53 4.04
CA LYS A 133 22.25 -15.12 4.41
C LYS A 133 21.75 -14.33 3.20
N SER A 134 20.66 -13.61 3.39
CA SER A 134 20.11 -12.69 2.39
C SER A 134 19.44 -11.50 3.07
N THR A 135 19.25 -10.41 2.33
CA THR A 135 18.62 -9.17 2.81
C THR A 135 17.55 -8.72 1.82
N ILE A 136 16.37 -8.37 2.31
CA ILE A 136 15.33 -7.73 1.48
C ILE A 136 15.62 -6.23 1.42
N LEU A 137 15.69 -5.68 0.21
CA LEU A 137 15.75 -4.25 -0.06
C LEU A 137 14.38 -3.79 -0.54
N SER A 138 13.60 -3.22 0.37
CA SER A 138 12.26 -2.76 0.06
C SER A 138 12.27 -1.32 -0.48
N VAL A 139 11.74 -1.13 -1.69
CA VAL A 139 11.63 0.17 -2.36
C VAL A 139 10.16 0.49 -2.64
N SER A 140 9.64 1.51 -1.96
CA SER A 140 8.32 2.04 -2.25
C SER A 140 8.39 2.89 -3.52
N ILE A 141 7.92 2.37 -4.64
CA ILE A 141 7.97 3.08 -5.92
C ILE A 141 6.73 3.93 -6.15
N ASN A 142 6.89 5.19 -6.58
CA ASN A 142 5.79 5.97 -7.14
C ASN A 142 5.55 5.59 -8.62
N ARG A 143 4.30 5.66 -9.10
CA ARG A 143 3.97 5.66 -10.55
C ARG A 143 4.29 7.03 -11.16
N ASN A 144 5.46 7.57 -10.85
CA ASN A 144 5.96 8.82 -11.40
C ASN A 144 7.20 8.53 -12.25
N ASP A 145 7.02 8.56 -13.57
CA ASP A 145 8.09 8.36 -14.54
C ASP A 145 8.70 9.69 -15.03
N SER A 146 8.26 10.84 -14.48
CA SER A 146 8.69 12.16 -14.93
C SER A 146 9.27 13.02 -13.80
N ASN A 147 10.47 13.56 -14.03
CA ASN A 147 11.13 14.52 -13.15
C ASN A 147 10.31 15.80 -12.92
N ARG A 148 9.27 16.06 -13.73
CA ARG A 148 8.41 17.24 -13.59
C ARG A 148 7.47 17.16 -12.39
N LYS A 149 7.24 15.99 -11.79
CA LYS A 149 6.21 15.78 -10.74
C LYS A 149 6.75 15.17 -9.45
N GLY A 150 8.07 15.13 -9.27
CA GLY A 150 8.73 14.71 -8.05
C GLY A 150 9.83 13.72 -8.28
N ILE A 151 10.23 13.02 -7.22
CA ILE A 151 11.18 11.93 -7.34
C ILE A 151 10.63 10.85 -8.26
N THR A 152 11.48 10.38 -9.17
CA THR A 152 11.13 9.33 -10.11
C THR A 152 11.36 7.95 -9.53
N ARG A 153 10.66 6.97 -10.09
CA ARG A 153 10.90 5.55 -9.83
C ARG A 153 12.39 5.17 -9.95
N ALA A 154 13.06 5.68 -10.99
CA ALA A 154 14.48 5.40 -11.21
C ALA A 154 15.34 5.89 -10.05
N GLN A 155 15.15 7.14 -9.61
CA GLN A 155 15.90 7.72 -8.50
C GLN A 155 15.70 6.94 -7.18
N LEU A 156 14.46 6.50 -6.89
CA LEU A 156 14.17 5.70 -5.69
C LEU A 156 14.91 4.37 -5.68
N ILE A 157 14.97 3.70 -6.83
CA ILE A 157 15.66 2.42 -6.99
C ILE A 157 17.18 2.62 -6.96
N ASP A 158 17.70 3.58 -7.73
CA ASP A 158 19.13 3.84 -7.85
C ASP A 158 19.74 4.16 -6.48
N GLN A 159 19.06 4.96 -5.66
CA GLN A 159 19.50 5.28 -4.30
C GLN A 159 19.59 4.03 -3.41
N ARG A 160 18.55 3.19 -3.42
CA ARG A 160 18.53 1.98 -2.59
C ARG A 160 19.53 0.92 -3.06
N VAL A 161 19.74 0.81 -4.36
CA VAL A 161 20.75 -0.10 -4.91
C VAL A 161 22.17 0.41 -4.63
N SER A 162 22.37 1.73 -4.54
CA SER A 162 23.68 2.31 -4.21
C SER A 162 24.15 2.04 -2.78
N GLU A 163 23.26 1.60 -1.89
CA GLU A 163 23.59 1.17 -0.52
C GLU A 163 24.28 -0.20 -0.48
N ILE A 164 24.29 -0.93 -1.60
CA ILE A 164 24.88 -2.27 -1.74
C ILE A 164 26.31 -2.19 -2.27
N ASP A 165 27.23 -2.96 -1.67
CA ASP A 165 28.52 -3.23 -2.31
C ASP A 165 28.32 -4.18 -3.49
N THR A 166 28.44 -3.71 -4.72
CA THR A 166 28.09 -4.49 -5.91
C THR A 166 29.12 -5.57 -6.27
N LYS A 167 30.35 -5.53 -5.72
CA LYS A 167 31.48 -6.31 -6.23
C LYS A 167 31.33 -7.83 -6.04
N ASP A 168 30.75 -8.24 -4.91
CA ASP A 168 30.54 -9.65 -4.54
C ASP A 168 29.08 -9.94 -4.15
N SER A 169 28.17 -9.09 -4.63
CA SER A 169 26.74 -9.15 -4.35
C SER A 169 25.93 -9.49 -5.58
N ILE A 170 24.81 -10.20 -5.36
CA ILE A 170 23.77 -10.40 -6.35
C ILE A 170 22.46 -9.78 -5.89
N LEU A 171 21.80 -9.03 -6.77
CA LEU A 171 20.45 -8.53 -6.58
C LEU A 171 19.47 -9.41 -7.35
N ILE A 172 18.48 -9.95 -6.65
CA ILE A 172 17.41 -10.75 -7.22
C ILE A 172 16.18 -9.85 -7.34
N TYR A 173 15.60 -9.76 -8.53
CA TYR A 173 14.34 -9.07 -8.74
C TYR A 173 13.34 -10.03 -9.38
N LEU A 174 12.26 -10.28 -8.65
CA LEU A 174 11.16 -11.16 -9.04
C LEU A 174 9.94 -10.29 -9.37
N ASP A 175 9.22 -10.48 -10.47
CA ASP A 175 7.95 -9.76 -10.67
C ASP A 175 7.06 -10.41 -11.73
N GLU A 176 5.79 -9.97 -11.79
CA GLU A 176 4.90 -10.38 -12.86
C GLU A 176 5.26 -9.79 -14.24
N TRP A 177 5.05 -10.62 -15.26
CA TRP A 177 5.15 -10.26 -16.66
C TRP A 177 3.86 -10.69 -17.37
N ILE A 178 2.80 -9.91 -17.14
CA ILE A 178 1.55 -10.00 -17.93
C ILE A 178 1.78 -9.30 -19.27
N THR A 179 1.85 -7.96 -19.27
CA THR A 179 2.30 -7.17 -20.43
C THR A 179 3.81 -6.99 -20.47
N GLY A 180 4.48 -7.19 -19.32
CA GLY A 180 5.92 -7.02 -19.14
C GLY A 180 6.40 -5.57 -19.01
N SER A 181 5.51 -4.57 -19.11
CA SER A 181 5.96 -3.17 -19.10
C SER A 181 6.59 -2.74 -17.78
N ASN A 182 6.05 -3.17 -16.63
CA ASN A 182 6.61 -2.82 -15.33
C ASN A 182 7.97 -3.49 -15.13
N PHE A 183 8.01 -4.82 -15.29
CA PHE A 183 9.22 -5.63 -15.21
C PHE A 183 10.34 -5.08 -16.12
N TYR A 184 10.04 -4.81 -17.40
CA TYR A 184 11.00 -4.21 -18.33
C TYR A 184 11.53 -2.85 -17.85
N ASN A 185 10.66 -1.97 -17.35
CA ASN A 185 11.07 -0.66 -16.88
C ASN A 185 12.00 -0.76 -15.67
N ILE A 186 11.70 -1.64 -14.71
CA ILE A 186 12.55 -1.88 -13.54
C ILE A 186 13.89 -2.49 -13.96
N LEU A 187 13.89 -3.51 -14.81
CA LEU A 187 15.12 -4.09 -15.36
C LEU A 187 15.97 -3.06 -16.10
N THR A 188 15.33 -2.17 -16.87
CA THR A 188 16.04 -1.09 -17.58
C THR A 188 16.71 -0.12 -16.62
N ILE A 189 16.07 0.18 -15.47
CA ILE A 189 16.66 1.03 -14.42
C ILE A 189 17.86 0.31 -13.79
N LEU A 190 17.65 -0.92 -13.30
CA LEU A 190 18.69 -1.70 -12.61
C LEU A 190 19.92 -1.97 -13.49
N ASN A 191 19.70 -2.29 -14.78
CA ASN A 191 20.76 -2.59 -15.74
C ASN A 191 21.62 -1.36 -16.14
N ARG A 192 21.29 -0.15 -15.67
CA ARG A 192 22.16 1.03 -15.81
C ARG A 192 23.43 0.92 -14.97
N ASN A 193 23.37 0.18 -13.86
CA ASN A 193 24.54 -0.09 -13.05
C ASN A 193 25.28 -1.31 -13.63
N GLU A 194 26.36 -1.05 -14.37
CA GLU A 194 27.13 -2.11 -15.04
C GLU A 194 27.83 -3.08 -14.07
N ASN A 195 28.06 -2.65 -12.82
CA ASN A 195 28.70 -3.47 -11.80
C ASN A 195 27.70 -4.33 -11.00
N LEU A 196 26.40 -4.15 -11.23
CA LEU A 196 25.36 -4.88 -10.50
C LEU A 196 25.15 -6.27 -11.12
N ASN A 197 25.43 -7.33 -10.36
CA ASN A 197 24.99 -8.66 -10.73
C ASN A 197 23.49 -8.78 -10.46
N LEU A 198 22.69 -8.88 -11.52
CA LEU A 198 21.23 -8.89 -11.45
C LEU A 198 20.70 -10.24 -11.92
N MET A 199 19.91 -10.90 -11.07
CA MET A 199 19.15 -12.11 -11.40
C MET A 199 17.66 -11.75 -11.59
N PRO A 200 17.19 -11.61 -12.84
CA PRO A 200 15.81 -11.22 -13.12
C PRO A 200 14.86 -12.43 -13.21
N GLY A 201 14.08 -12.70 -12.18
CA GLY A 201 13.05 -13.75 -12.19
C GLY A 201 11.70 -13.22 -12.71
N ALA A 202 11.18 -13.80 -13.78
CA ALA A 202 9.91 -13.38 -14.37
C ALA A 202 8.78 -14.40 -14.13
N PHE A 203 7.62 -13.91 -13.69
CA PHE A 203 6.40 -14.70 -13.58
C PHE A 203 5.47 -14.41 -14.77
N MET A 204 5.37 -15.34 -15.70
CA MET A 204 4.64 -15.15 -16.96
C MET A 204 3.35 -15.96 -17.01
N LEU A 205 2.42 -15.52 -17.83
CA LEU A 205 1.36 -16.38 -18.35
C LEU A 205 1.65 -16.79 -19.79
N GLU A 206 1.01 -17.84 -20.27
CA GLU A 206 1.18 -18.28 -21.67
C GLU A 206 0.78 -17.17 -22.65
N LYS A 207 -0.27 -16.40 -22.33
CA LYS A 207 -0.73 -15.27 -23.15
C LYS A 207 0.28 -14.13 -23.23
N SER A 208 1.16 -13.96 -22.25
CA SER A 208 2.18 -12.90 -22.24
C SER A 208 3.13 -12.97 -23.44
N LYS A 209 3.32 -14.17 -24.02
CA LYS A 209 4.14 -14.38 -25.23
C LYS A 209 3.55 -13.73 -26.48
N SER A 210 2.24 -13.46 -26.49
CA SER A 210 1.54 -12.84 -27.61
C SER A 210 1.56 -11.31 -27.58
N GLU A 211 2.09 -10.70 -26.52
CA GLU A 211 2.18 -9.25 -26.37
C GLU A 211 3.11 -8.63 -27.42
N ILE A 212 2.69 -7.50 -28.01
CA ILE A 212 3.42 -6.83 -29.12
C ILE A 212 4.88 -6.52 -28.76
N ARG A 213 5.14 -6.21 -27.48
CA ARG A 213 6.46 -5.82 -26.99
C ARG A 213 7.27 -6.99 -26.42
N PHE A 214 6.72 -8.21 -26.41
CA PHE A 214 7.33 -9.37 -25.78
C PHE A 214 8.78 -9.58 -26.22
N GLN A 215 9.03 -9.61 -27.53
CA GLN A 215 10.38 -9.82 -28.08
C GLN A 215 11.39 -8.78 -27.59
N LYS A 216 11.01 -7.49 -27.60
CA LYS A 216 11.88 -6.41 -27.09
C LYS A 216 12.23 -6.62 -25.61
N TYR A 217 11.25 -7.02 -24.81
CA TYR A 217 11.43 -7.22 -23.37
C TYR A 217 12.25 -8.49 -23.09
N MET A 218 12.04 -9.55 -23.85
CA MET A 218 12.79 -10.80 -23.79
C MET A 218 14.28 -10.58 -24.10
N THR A 219 14.61 -9.82 -25.14
CA THR A 219 16.01 -9.49 -25.45
C THR A 219 16.73 -8.79 -24.30
N LEU A 220 16.06 -7.88 -23.57
CA LEU A 220 16.68 -7.26 -22.39
C LEU A 220 16.91 -8.28 -21.27
N HIS A 221 15.92 -9.15 -21.02
CA HIS A 221 16.00 -10.20 -20.01
C HIS A 221 17.13 -11.20 -20.31
N GLU A 222 17.26 -11.63 -21.56
CA GLU A 222 18.38 -12.46 -22.05
C GLU A 222 19.72 -11.81 -21.82
N ASN A 223 19.87 -10.55 -22.25
CA ASN A 223 21.13 -9.81 -22.09
C ASN A 223 21.55 -9.68 -20.63
N ILE A 224 20.59 -9.45 -19.71
CA ILE A 224 20.87 -9.37 -18.27
C ILE A 224 21.25 -10.75 -17.72
N SER A 225 20.49 -11.80 -18.07
CA SER A 225 20.72 -13.17 -17.59
C SER A 225 22.09 -13.70 -18.03
N GLN A 226 22.50 -13.40 -19.26
CA GLN A 226 23.79 -13.80 -19.80
C GLN A 226 24.98 -13.15 -19.07
N LYS A 227 24.83 -11.92 -18.54
CA LYS A 227 25.90 -11.26 -17.77
C LYS A 227 26.30 -12.04 -16.52
N ILE A 228 25.35 -12.75 -15.92
CA ILE A 228 25.58 -13.62 -14.76
C ILE A 228 25.74 -15.10 -15.15
N GLY A 229 25.93 -15.39 -16.45
CA GLY A 229 26.19 -16.74 -16.96
C GLY A 229 24.97 -17.67 -17.01
N LEU A 230 23.75 -17.14 -16.93
CA LEU A 230 22.52 -17.94 -16.91
C LEU A 230 21.75 -17.85 -18.23
N LYS A 231 21.01 -18.92 -18.53
CA LYS A 231 20.02 -18.93 -19.60
C LYS A 231 18.76 -18.23 -19.11
N SER A 232 18.18 -17.38 -19.95
CA SER A 232 16.95 -16.65 -19.61
C SER A 232 15.77 -17.55 -19.24
N GLU A 233 15.68 -18.72 -19.87
CA GLU A 233 14.62 -19.70 -19.69
C GLU A 233 14.61 -20.28 -18.27
N ASP A 234 15.77 -20.35 -17.62
CA ASP A 234 15.92 -20.81 -16.24
C ASP A 234 15.43 -19.77 -15.22
N LEU A 235 15.23 -18.52 -15.67
CA LEU A 235 14.76 -17.39 -14.88
C LEU A 235 13.34 -16.94 -15.26
N ILE A 236 12.61 -17.76 -16.03
CA ILE A 236 11.22 -17.54 -16.39
C ILE A 236 10.36 -18.69 -15.86
N CYS A 237 9.32 -18.36 -15.09
CA CYS A 237 8.30 -19.32 -14.70
C CYS A 237 6.97 -18.97 -15.38
N VAL A 238 6.46 -19.89 -16.20
CA VAL A 238 5.15 -19.76 -16.83
C VAL A 238 4.10 -20.39 -15.92
N PHE A 239 3.24 -19.57 -15.34
CA PHE A 239 2.14 -19.97 -14.47
C PHE A 239 0.90 -20.35 -15.27
N PRO A 240 0.10 -21.34 -14.80
CA PRO A 240 -1.26 -21.47 -15.28
C PRO A 240 -2.05 -20.22 -14.87
N ASN A 241 -3.13 -19.93 -15.60
CA ASN A 241 -4.09 -18.93 -15.15
C ASN A 241 -4.60 -19.33 -13.76
N LEU A 242 -4.83 -18.33 -12.91
CA LEU A 242 -5.51 -18.55 -11.64
C LEU A 242 -6.86 -19.22 -11.93
N ASN A 243 -7.18 -20.29 -11.21
CA ASN A 243 -8.34 -21.12 -11.49
C ASN A 243 -9.59 -20.39 -11.00
N ASN A 244 -10.04 -19.43 -11.79
CA ASN A 244 -10.98 -18.41 -11.38
C ASN A 244 -12.42 -18.94 -11.46
N ASN A 245 -12.87 -19.65 -10.43
CA ASN A 245 -14.30 -19.64 -10.03
C ASN A 245 -14.73 -18.27 -9.46
N VAL A 246 -13.90 -17.26 -9.69
CA VAL A 246 -13.82 -15.97 -9.02
C VAL A 246 -13.79 -14.94 -10.13
N SER A 247 -14.77 -14.04 -10.19
CA SER A 247 -15.00 -13.17 -11.34
C SER A 247 -13.97 -12.03 -11.52
N SER A 248 -12.74 -12.19 -11.03
CA SER A 248 -11.72 -11.15 -11.11
C SER A 248 -10.81 -11.33 -12.32
N ASN A 249 -10.39 -10.21 -12.92
CA ASN A 249 -9.35 -10.16 -13.96
C ASN A 249 -7.94 -10.39 -13.36
N GLN A 250 -7.87 -10.97 -12.16
CA GLN A 250 -6.62 -11.23 -11.47
C GLN A 250 -6.00 -12.52 -12.03
N GLU A 251 -4.77 -12.39 -12.50
CA GLU A 251 -4.05 -13.45 -13.21
C GLU A 251 -3.13 -14.28 -12.31
N PHE A 252 -2.73 -13.71 -11.17
CA PHE A 252 -1.82 -14.31 -10.18
C PHE A 252 -2.44 -14.20 -8.79
N ILE A 253 -2.17 -15.16 -7.88
CA ILE A 253 -2.65 -15.09 -6.48
C ILE A 253 -2.11 -13.84 -5.75
N TRP A 254 -0.94 -13.35 -6.14
CA TRP A 254 -0.42 -12.02 -5.78
C TRP A 254 -0.70 -11.03 -6.91
N ALA A 255 -0.93 -9.75 -6.61
CA ALA A 255 -1.14 -8.72 -7.62
C ALA A 255 -0.57 -7.38 -7.16
N GLU A 256 -0.52 -6.39 -8.05
CA GLU A 256 -0.17 -5.01 -7.66
C GLU A 256 -1.14 -4.43 -6.62
N SER A 257 -2.38 -4.94 -6.52
CA SER A 257 -3.33 -4.60 -5.46
C SER A 257 -3.13 -5.39 -4.17
N ASP A 258 -2.23 -6.38 -4.18
CA ASP A 258 -1.96 -7.23 -3.03
C ASP A 258 -1.14 -6.47 -1.98
N ARG A 259 -1.87 -6.10 -0.94
CA ARG A 259 -1.36 -5.40 0.24
C ARG A 259 -1.07 -6.37 1.39
N LEU A 260 -1.15 -7.69 1.16
CA LEU A 260 -0.71 -8.73 2.07
C LEU A 260 0.81 -8.95 2.02
N ALA A 261 1.51 -8.10 1.27
CA ALA A 261 2.95 -7.96 1.18
C ALA A 261 3.72 -7.84 2.50
N GLY A 262 3.07 -7.74 3.66
CA GLY A 262 3.70 -7.47 4.97
C GLY A 262 4.31 -6.07 5.10
N TYR A 263 4.15 -5.22 4.08
CA TYR A 263 4.41 -3.79 4.10
C TYR A 263 3.27 -3.03 3.42
N ARG A 264 2.97 -1.82 3.90
CA ARG A 264 2.15 -0.83 3.19
C ARG A 264 3.03 0.23 2.60
N LYS A 265 2.67 0.67 1.39
CA LYS A 265 3.19 1.90 0.80
C LYS A 265 2.41 3.09 1.36
N LEU A 266 3.08 4.00 2.05
CA LEU A 266 2.47 5.21 2.61
C LEU A 266 3.14 6.47 2.08
N GLU A 267 2.36 7.38 1.49
CA GLU A 267 2.80 8.75 1.23
C GLU A 267 2.14 9.68 2.26
N PHE A 268 2.67 9.65 3.49
CA PHE A 268 2.03 10.30 4.66
C PHE A 268 1.81 11.79 4.43
N TRP A 269 2.89 12.49 4.06
CA TRP A 269 2.91 13.92 3.81
C TRP A 269 2.02 14.36 2.66
N GLY A 270 2.11 13.66 1.52
CA GLY A 270 1.25 13.93 0.37
C GLY A 270 -0.23 13.73 0.72
N SER A 271 -0.55 12.75 1.56
CA SER A 271 -1.91 12.50 2.04
C SER A 271 -2.42 13.63 2.93
N ILE A 272 -1.60 14.13 3.88
CA ILE A 272 -1.97 15.28 4.73
C ILE A 272 -2.28 16.50 3.87
N VAL A 273 -1.35 16.88 2.98
CA VAL A 273 -1.48 18.10 2.17
C VAL A 273 -2.69 18.00 1.23
N SER A 274 -2.87 16.86 0.55
CA SER A 274 -4.02 16.59 -0.31
C SER A 274 -5.35 16.70 0.45
N SER A 275 -5.45 16.07 1.62
CA SER A 275 -6.66 16.08 2.44
C SER A 275 -6.99 17.48 2.96
N TYR A 276 -6.01 18.22 3.48
CA TYR A 276 -6.22 19.58 3.98
C TYR A 276 -6.68 20.55 2.89
N ILE A 277 -6.07 20.50 1.71
CA ILE A 277 -6.44 21.37 0.59
C ILE A 277 -7.83 20.99 0.08
N SER A 278 -8.10 19.70 -0.13
CA SER A 278 -9.39 19.23 -0.63
C SER A 278 -10.53 19.58 0.35
N ALA A 279 -10.31 19.39 1.65
CA ALA A 279 -11.27 19.77 2.69
C ALA A 279 -11.50 21.28 2.75
N GLY A 280 -10.42 22.08 2.66
CA GLY A 280 -10.53 23.54 2.64
C GLY A 280 -11.27 24.06 1.42
N GLU A 281 -11.00 23.50 0.24
CA GLU A 281 -11.73 23.82 -0.99
C GLU A 281 -13.21 23.44 -0.89
N LEU A 282 -13.52 22.26 -0.34
CA LEU A 282 -14.89 21.81 -0.11
C LEU A 282 -15.64 22.76 0.83
N LEU A 283 -15.11 23.00 2.03
CA LEU A 283 -15.75 23.86 3.04
C LEU A 283 -15.90 25.31 2.56
N ASN A 284 -14.96 25.81 1.76
CA ASN A 284 -15.08 27.12 1.15
C ASN A 284 -16.18 27.20 0.09
N ASN A 285 -16.37 26.13 -0.70
CA ASN A 285 -17.32 26.10 -1.81
C ASN A 285 -18.72 25.61 -1.39
N GLU A 286 -18.86 24.99 -0.22
CA GLU A 286 -20.11 24.44 0.31
C GLU A 286 -20.50 25.08 1.66
N PRO A 287 -21.20 26.23 1.65
CA PRO A 287 -21.56 26.97 2.86
C PRO A 287 -22.37 26.16 3.87
N LYS A 288 -23.21 25.23 3.41
CA LYS A 288 -24.00 24.35 4.28
C LYS A 288 -23.10 23.40 5.08
N THR A 289 -22.17 22.73 4.40
CA THR A 289 -21.20 21.82 5.01
C THR A 289 -20.33 22.55 6.02
N LEU A 290 -19.93 23.80 5.72
CA LEU A 290 -19.21 24.67 6.65
C LEU A 290 -20.04 25.03 7.90
N ASP A 291 -21.30 25.45 7.73
CA ASP A 291 -22.18 25.79 8.87
C ASP A 291 -22.43 24.58 9.78
N GLU A 292 -22.68 23.40 9.20
CA GLU A 292 -22.83 22.14 9.93
C GLU A 292 -21.56 21.77 10.72
N THR A 293 -20.40 21.86 10.08
CA THR A 293 -19.09 21.61 10.72
C THR A 293 -18.86 22.54 11.90
N LEU A 294 -19.17 23.84 11.73
CA LEU A 294 -19.01 24.84 12.78
C LEU A 294 -19.93 24.56 13.96
N LYS A 295 -21.22 24.33 13.71
CA LYS A 295 -22.21 24.00 14.75
C LYS A 295 -21.81 22.76 15.55
N GLN A 296 -21.34 21.73 14.85
CA GLN A 296 -20.85 20.52 15.51
C GLN A 296 -19.62 20.83 16.37
N SER A 297 -18.64 21.56 15.82
CA SER A 297 -17.42 21.92 16.56
C SER A 297 -17.71 22.73 17.83
N ILE A 298 -18.66 23.67 17.76
CA ILE A 298 -19.10 24.48 18.90
C ILE A 298 -19.73 23.57 19.96
N SER A 299 -20.63 22.67 19.56
CA SER A 299 -21.30 21.78 20.50
C SER A 299 -20.37 20.78 21.19
N GLU A 300 -19.28 20.36 20.52
CA GLU A 300 -18.32 19.41 21.08
C GLU A 300 -17.21 20.08 21.91
N CYS A 301 -16.82 21.30 21.55
CA CYS A 301 -15.69 22.01 22.18
C CYS A 301 -16.12 23.06 23.21
N THR A 302 -17.42 23.34 23.34
CA THR A 302 -17.97 24.33 24.27
C THR A 302 -19.22 23.79 24.96
N THR A 303 -19.78 24.56 25.90
CA THR A 303 -21.07 24.25 26.55
C THR A 303 -22.27 24.79 25.76
N LEU A 304 -22.04 25.39 24.60
CA LEU A 304 -23.08 26.02 23.78
C LEU A 304 -23.81 24.97 22.93
N ASP A 305 -25.10 25.18 22.72
CA ASP A 305 -25.91 24.30 21.87
C ASP A 305 -25.51 24.45 20.39
N LYS A 306 -25.65 23.39 19.60
CA LYS A 306 -25.42 23.39 18.15
C LYS A 306 -26.30 24.39 17.38
N GLU A 307 -27.44 24.77 17.94
CA GLU A 307 -28.36 25.77 17.38
C GLU A 307 -27.95 27.21 17.75
N THR A 308 -26.88 27.38 18.53
CA THR A 308 -26.35 28.70 18.87
C THR A 308 -25.93 29.43 17.60
N GLU A 309 -26.51 30.61 17.39
CA GLU A 309 -26.21 31.43 16.23
C GLU A 309 -24.76 31.93 16.29
N ILE A 310 -24.01 31.69 15.21
CA ILE A 310 -22.64 32.18 15.08
C ILE A 310 -22.71 33.69 14.82
N PRO A 311 -22.08 34.54 15.67
CA PRO A 311 -22.07 35.98 15.48
C PRO A 311 -21.59 36.39 14.10
N GLU A 312 -22.21 37.42 13.52
CA GLU A 312 -21.90 37.88 12.16
C GLU A 312 -20.44 38.33 12.01
N ASP A 313 -19.86 38.94 13.05
CA ASP A 313 -18.44 39.31 13.04
C ASP A 313 -17.52 38.08 12.98
N LEU A 314 -17.90 36.99 13.63
CA LEU A 314 -17.17 35.72 13.57
C LEU A 314 -17.36 35.03 12.22
N ARG A 315 -18.57 35.05 11.64
CA ARG A 315 -18.81 34.54 10.27
C ARG A 315 -17.93 35.25 9.24
N ASN A 316 -17.85 36.57 9.33
CA ASN A 316 -16.98 37.38 8.47
C ASN A 316 -15.49 37.03 8.65
N LYS A 317 -15.02 36.85 9.90
CA LYS A 317 -13.64 36.38 10.18
C LYS A 317 -13.37 35.00 9.59
N ILE A 318 -14.33 34.08 9.67
CA ILE A 318 -14.22 32.72 9.10
C ILE A 318 -14.08 32.81 7.57
N GLN A 319 -14.96 33.56 6.90
CA GLN A 319 -14.90 33.74 5.45
C GLN A 319 -13.58 34.35 4.99
N ILE A 320 -13.12 35.41 5.65
CA ILE A 320 -11.81 36.03 5.39
C ILE A 320 -10.69 35.01 5.58
N SER A 321 -10.76 34.20 6.64
CA SER A 321 -9.76 33.17 6.90
C SER A 321 -9.74 32.07 5.83
N PHE A 322 -10.90 31.65 5.30
CA PHE A 322 -10.98 30.67 4.21
C PHE A 322 -10.50 31.25 2.88
N GLN A 323 -10.76 32.53 2.63
CA GLN A 323 -10.23 33.22 1.45
C GLN A 323 -8.69 33.29 1.51
N HIS A 324 -8.10 33.67 2.65
CA HIS A 324 -6.65 33.60 2.85
C HIS A 324 -6.09 32.18 2.72
N PHE A 325 -6.84 31.18 3.22
CA PHE A 325 -6.45 29.78 3.06
C PHE A 325 -6.32 29.42 1.58
N LYS A 326 -7.33 29.78 0.77
CA LYS A 326 -7.39 29.48 -0.65
C LYS A 326 -6.32 30.23 -1.45
N ASP A 327 -6.23 31.54 -1.27
CA ASP A 327 -5.42 32.40 -2.13
C ASP A 327 -3.92 32.34 -1.81
N GLU A 328 -3.57 32.23 -0.53
CA GLU A 328 -2.18 32.41 -0.07
C GLU A 328 -1.63 31.12 0.56
N PHE A 329 -2.31 30.59 1.58
CA PHE A 329 -1.79 29.47 2.36
C PHE A 329 -1.69 28.19 1.52
N SER A 330 -2.72 27.81 0.78
CA SER A 330 -2.75 26.55 0.02
C SER A 330 -1.63 26.50 -1.03
N THR A 331 -1.39 27.61 -1.72
CA THR A 331 -0.33 27.75 -2.72
C THR A 331 1.05 27.73 -2.06
N SER A 332 1.21 28.45 -0.94
CA SER A 332 2.47 28.49 -0.20
C SER A 332 2.81 27.15 0.44
N LEU A 333 1.80 26.43 0.95
CA LEU A 333 1.93 25.09 1.50
C LEU A 333 2.42 24.12 0.43
N LYS A 334 1.78 24.12 -0.76
CA LYS A 334 2.25 23.31 -1.90
C LYS A 334 3.71 23.60 -2.24
N LYS A 335 4.09 24.88 -2.34
CA LYS A 335 5.47 25.29 -2.65
C LYS A 335 6.47 24.85 -1.58
N GLU A 336 6.14 25.04 -0.31
CA GLU A 336 6.97 24.61 0.83
C GLU A 336 7.25 23.12 0.71
N PHE A 337 6.21 22.30 0.57
CA PHE A 337 6.33 20.84 0.42
C PHE A 337 7.03 20.39 -0.87
N GLU A 338 6.90 21.13 -1.97
CA GLU A 338 7.63 20.87 -3.21
C GLU A 338 9.12 21.21 -3.10
N SER A 339 9.49 22.12 -2.19
CA SER A 339 10.87 22.59 -1.99
C SER A 339 11.67 21.79 -0.96
N GLN A 340 10.98 20.97 -0.14
CA GLN A 340 11.62 20.10 0.83
C GLN A 340 12.47 19.05 0.12
N GLU A 341 13.66 18.76 0.68
CA GLU A 341 14.46 17.64 0.23
C GLU A 341 13.69 16.33 0.40
N VAL A 342 13.94 15.40 -0.51
CA VAL A 342 13.32 14.07 -0.44
C VAL A 342 13.96 13.34 0.74
N ILE A 343 13.19 13.18 1.81
CA ILE A 343 13.61 12.44 2.98
C ILE A 343 13.20 10.99 2.83
N PHE A 344 14.18 10.11 2.93
CA PHE A 344 14.01 8.67 3.01
C PHE A 344 14.11 8.28 4.47
N SER A 345 13.10 7.59 4.98
CA SER A 345 13.18 7.01 6.32
C SER A 345 12.76 5.56 6.28
N ASP A 346 13.62 4.71 6.84
CA ASP A 346 13.30 3.31 7.11
C ASP A 346 12.41 3.16 8.36
N GLU A 347 12.35 4.22 9.17
CA GLU A 347 11.56 4.29 10.39
C GLU A 347 10.45 5.33 10.23
N PHE A 348 9.21 4.86 10.25
CA PHE A 348 8.05 5.75 10.29
C PHE A 348 7.54 5.87 11.72
N ASN A 349 7.64 7.07 12.30
CA ASN A 349 7.03 7.39 13.58
C ASN A 349 5.89 8.39 13.35
N ILE A 350 4.65 7.92 13.48
CA ILE A 350 3.46 8.73 13.19
C ILE A 350 3.37 9.99 14.05
N ASP A 351 3.80 9.93 15.31
CA ASP A 351 3.73 11.08 16.23
C ASP A 351 4.79 12.13 15.86
N ALA A 352 6.00 11.67 15.54
CA ALA A 352 7.08 12.54 15.10
C ALA A 352 6.73 13.20 13.75
N GLU A 353 6.22 12.44 12.78
CA GLU A 353 5.84 12.94 11.47
C GLU A 353 4.61 13.87 11.56
N THR A 354 3.61 13.55 12.40
CA THR A 354 2.50 14.46 12.71
C THR A 354 3.00 15.78 13.31
N THR A 355 3.92 15.71 14.28
CA THR A 355 4.47 16.90 14.96
C THR A 355 5.24 17.77 13.97
N LYS A 356 6.07 17.15 13.13
CA LYS A 356 6.76 17.82 12.03
C LYS A 356 5.74 18.48 11.10
N ALA A 357 4.60 17.84 10.84
CA ALA A 357 3.60 18.37 9.91
C ALA A 357 2.93 19.64 10.41
N ILE A 358 2.56 19.62 11.68
CA ILE A 358 2.04 20.79 12.37
C ILE A 358 3.07 21.91 12.37
N SER A 359 4.35 21.59 12.59
CA SER A 359 5.43 22.59 12.56
C SER A 359 5.60 23.23 11.19
N ILE A 360 5.62 22.44 10.11
CA ILE A 360 5.71 22.96 8.74
C ILE A 360 4.51 23.86 8.44
N MET A 361 3.29 23.38 8.71
CA MET A 361 2.07 24.15 8.47
C MET A 361 2.07 25.51 9.18
N LYS A 362 2.55 25.56 10.44
CA LYS A 362 2.64 26.81 11.21
C LYS A 362 3.61 27.83 10.62
N ASN A 363 4.66 27.37 9.95
CA ASN A 363 5.69 28.21 9.37
C ASN A 363 5.38 28.68 7.93
N VAL A 364 4.33 28.13 7.30
CA VAL A 364 3.93 28.49 5.95
C VAL A 364 3.34 29.91 5.91
N GLN A 365 3.72 30.67 4.88
CA GLN A 365 3.18 32.00 4.61
C GLN A 365 1.63 31.95 4.54
N GLY A 366 0.99 32.88 5.24
CA GLY A 366 -0.47 32.97 5.33
C GLY A 366 -1.09 32.13 6.45
N TYR A 367 -0.29 31.37 7.23
CA TYR A 367 -0.81 30.55 8.35
C TYR A 367 -1.63 31.37 9.36
N GLU A 368 -1.07 32.45 9.91
CA GLU A 368 -1.77 33.23 10.96
C GLU A 368 -3.10 33.81 10.47
N LYS A 369 -3.17 34.25 9.20
CA LYS A 369 -4.41 34.77 8.60
C LYS A 369 -5.42 33.65 8.26
N SER A 370 -4.92 32.42 8.06
CA SER A 370 -5.71 31.25 7.68
C SER A 370 -6.02 30.33 8.86
N LYS A 371 -5.54 30.66 10.06
CA LYS A 371 -5.53 29.79 11.24
C LYS A 371 -6.92 29.29 11.63
N LEU A 372 -7.92 30.15 11.53
CA LEU A 372 -9.30 29.80 11.85
C LEU A 372 -9.83 28.75 10.86
N ALA A 373 -9.64 28.97 9.56
CA ALA A 373 -9.97 28.00 8.52
C ALA A 373 -9.20 26.68 8.70
N ILE A 374 -7.89 26.72 8.99
CA ILE A 374 -7.07 25.53 9.23
C ILE A 374 -7.61 24.69 10.40
N ASN A 375 -8.01 25.34 11.50
CA ASN A 375 -8.59 24.64 12.65
C ASN A 375 -9.94 24.02 12.32
N ILE A 376 -10.81 24.72 11.59
CA ILE A 376 -12.11 24.21 11.14
C ILE A 376 -11.93 23.02 10.19
N ILE A 377 -10.98 23.11 9.25
CA ILE A 377 -10.61 22.02 8.35
C ILE A 377 -10.09 20.81 9.13
N GLY A 378 -9.20 21.02 10.11
CA GLY A 378 -8.68 19.96 10.97
C GLY A 378 -9.80 19.27 11.77
N TYR A 379 -10.76 20.03 12.28
CA TYR A 379 -11.95 19.47 12.91
C TYR A 379 -12.79 18.65 11.92
N TYR A 380 -13.08 19.19 10.73
CA TYR A 380 -13.84 18.49 9.69
C TYR A 380 -13.19 17.15 9.31
N LEU A 381 -11.86 17.12 9.17
CA LEU A 381 -11.08 15.91 8.87
C LEU A 381 -11.08 14.90 10.02
N LYS A 382 -11.20 15.35 11.27
CA LYS A 382 -11.32 14.47 12.45
C LYS A 382 -12.67 13.75 12.46
N THR A 383 -13.74 14.42 12.05
CA THR A 383 -15.11 13.89 12.14
C THR A 383 -15.60 13.22 10.86
N ASN A 384 -14.91 13.41 9.74
CA ASN A 384 -15.29 12.87 8.44
C ASN A 384 -14.14 12.08 7.81
N VAL A 385 -14.45 10.90 7.26
CA VAL A 385 -13.49 10.12 6.47
C VAL A 385 -13.34 10.80 5.10
N ILE A 386 -12.34 11.66 4.98
CA ILE A 386 -11.89 12.11 3.65
C ILE A 386 -10.87 11.10 3.18
N SER A 387 -11.25 10.30 2.19
CA SER A 387 -10.27 9.53 1.44
C SER A 387 -9.31 10.54 0.80
N PRO A 388 -8.02 10.57 1.19
CA PRO A 388 -7.07 11.42 0.48
C PRO A 388 -7.18 11.04 -0.99
N THR A 389 -7.52 12.01 -1.85
CA THR A 389 -7.38 11.75 -3.28
C THR A 389 -5.92 11.38 -3.46
N SER A 390 -5.66 10.11 -3.76
CA SER A 390 -4.34 9.50 -3.86
C SER A 390 -3.66 10.00 -5.12
N ARG A 391 -3.44 11.31 -5.13
CA ARG A 391 -2.87 12.09 -6.21
C ARG A 391 -1.40 12.23 -5.85
N TYR A 392 -0.66 11.21 -6.28
CA TYR A 392 0.78 11.01 -6.14
C TYR A 392 1.61 12.13 -6.81
N TYR A 393 1.43 13.39 -6.40
CA TYR A 393 1.89 14.56 -7.14
C TYR A 393 2.72 15.56 -6.33
N TYR A 394 3.09 15.28 -5.08
CA TYR A 394 3.94 16.21 -4.33
C TYR A 394 5.41 15.91 -4.55
N ARG A 395 6.13 16.91 -5.09
CA ARG A 395 7.46 16.70 -5.67
C ARG A 395 8.52 16.24 -4.67
N GLY A 396 8.37 16.61 -3.40
CA GLY A 396 9.41 16.49 -2.38
C GLY A 396 9.33 15.26 -1.48
N GLN A 397 8.45 14.28 -1.72
CA GLN A 397 8.29 13.14 -0.80
C GLN A 397 8.25 11.80 -1.53
N ALA A 398 9.09 10.88 -1.07
CA ALA A 398 9.07 9.49 -1.48
C ALA A 398 7.99 8.74 -0.65
N PRO A 399 7.21 7.84 -1.26
CA PRO A 399 6.41 6.93 -0.47
C PRO A 399 7.33 6.02 0.38
N LEU A 400 6.88 5.67 1.57
CA LEU A 400 7.61 4.86 2.54
C LEU A 400 7.04 3.44 2.61
N CYS A 401 7.92 2.46 2.83
CA CYS A 401 7.54 1.09 3.17
C CYS A 401 7.34 0.99 4.68
N ILE A 402 6.10 0.78 5.14
CA ILE A 402 5.80 0.64 6.57
C ILE A 402 5.36 -0.78 6.85
N LYS A 403 5.89 -1.41 7.89
CA LYS A 403 5.49 -2.77 8.29
C LYS A 403 4.00 -2.82 8.59
N LEU A 404 3.34 -3.94 8.26
CA LEU A 404 1.98 -4.17 8.75
C LEU A 404 2.00 -4.27 10.28
N GLU A 405 0.96 -3.75 10.91
CA GLU A 405 0.75 -3.80 12.36
C GLU A 405 -0.46 -4.67 12.70
N ASP A 406 -0.51 -5.15 13.94
CA ASP A 406 -1.62 -5.89 14.53
C ASP A 406 -2.17 -7.03 13.64
N GLN A 407 -3.45 -6.94 13.31
CA GLN A 407 -4.21 -8.00 12.63
C GLN A 407 -3.82 -8.18 11.18
N GLU A 408 -3.33 -7.14 10.51
CA GLU A 408 -2.83 -7.29 9.14
C GLU A 408 -1.51 -8.04 9.11
N ASN A 409 -0.65 -7.83 10.10
CA ASN A 409 0.56 -8.63 10.27
C ASN A 409 0.20 -10.09 10.57
N ALA A 410 -0.81 -10.33 11.43
CA ALA A 410 -1.31 -11.67 11.70
C ALA A 410 -1.85 -12.36 10.43
N LEU A 411 -2.59 -11.62 9.59
CA LEU A 411 -3.09 -12.10 8.30
C LEU A 411 -1.95 -12.46 7.34
N ASN A 412 -0.96 -11.57 7.17
CA ASN A 412 0.21 -11.84 6.35
C ASN A 412 0.95 -13.10 6.82
N LYS A 413 1.22 -13.23 8.12
CA LYS A 413 1.86 -14.41 8.70
C LYS A 413 1.08 -15.68 8.44
N LYS A 414 -0.24 -15.64 8.56
CA LYS A 414 -1.11 -16.79 8.32
C LYS A 414 -1.10 -17.21 6.85
N PHE A 415 -1.19 -16.25 5.94
CA PHE A 415 -1.14 -16.50 4.51
C PHE A 415 0.18 -17.17 4.09
N VAL A 416 1.31 -16.64 4.58
CA VAL A 416 2.65 -17.24 4.35
C VAL A 416 2.75 -18.64 4.97
N ALA A 417 2.27 -18.83 6.20
CA ALA A 417 2.30 -20.13 6.88
C ALA A 417 1.50 -21.22 6.15
N GLU A 418 0.33 -20.89 5.60
CA GLU A 418 -0.46 -21.85 4.84
C GLU A 418 0.19 -22.19 3.48
N ILE A 419 0.82 -21.22 2.80
CA ILE A 419 1.64 -21.52 1.61
C ILE A 419 2.75 -22.52 1.94
N LYS A 420 3.45 -22.33 3.07
CA LYS A 420 4.52 -23.22 3.52
C LYS A 420 4.05 -24.63 3.84
N LYS A 421 2.97 -24.72 4.62
CA LYS A 421 2.34 -25.99 4.98
C LYS A 421 1.94 -26.75 3.71
N TYR A 422 1.38 -26.03 2.75
CA TYR A 422 1.04 -26.58 1.46
C TYR A 422 2.27 -27.09 0.70
N CYS A 423 3.35 -26.29 0.54
CA CYS A 423 4.58 -26.75 -0.16
C CYS A 423 5.23 -27.96 0.56
N THR A 424 5.21 -28.00 1.90
CA THR A 424 5.69 -29.15 2.70
C THR A 424 4.89 -30.42 2.42
N GLN A 425 3.56 -30.33 2.34
CA GLN A 425 2.68 -31.47 2.06
C GLN A 425 2.91 -32.05 0.66
N GLN A 426 3.30 -31.19 -0.30
CA GLN A 426 3.59 -31.60 -1.67
C GLN A 426 5.04 -32.06 -1.88
N GLY A 427 5.89 -32.00 -0.84
CA GLY A 427 7.30 -32.36 -0.94
C GLY A 427 8.13 -31.39 -1.80
N VAL A 428 7.70 -30.13 -1.88
CA VAL A 428 8.39 -29.04 -2.61
C VAL A 428 9.29 -28.25 -1.67
#